data_AF-A0A1Y2IFC4-F1
#
_entry.id   AF-A0A1Y2IFC4-F1
#
_cell.length_a   1.000
_cell.length_b   1.000
_cell.length_c   1.000
_cell.angle_alpha   90.00
_cell.angle_beta   90.00
_cell.angle_gamma   90.00
#
_symmetry.space_group_name_H-M   'P 1'
#
loop_
_entity.id
_entity.type
_entity.pdbx_description
1 polymer ?
#
loop_
_entity_poly.entity_id
_entity_poly.type
_entity_poly.pdbx_seq_one_letter_code
_entity_poly.pdbx_strand_id
1 'polypeptide(L)'
;MDHVGDWELAKAVGVPTSLPQPIPWARANATDHAILTGYIPLIRAADPATHKPTKVSAVLAVRFSYVNVLEYLFTHHRPVFLSMYKGDLLLITASLHGRTAVLSWWKHNHDLHPDVLPLPKPESVAEAIDGASRNGQIASLDWWLDSGIPFEYTEAALESASAKNQIAVLDWWKEKSLSPRYQLPLKIGRVMDMASTAGHVDVLEWWASSQLEPKYDRQALYHASCHGKVEVLQWWLGSGLQMIFDQEALTGASRHNRPEVLEWWDKSGLPIQYRMCDIEEALEDAIGGGEEAREWWRRKGVDFNANDKEWSKLQYLN
;
A
#
# COMPACT_ATOMS: atom_id res chain seq x y z
N MET A 1 15.55 0.70 -20.23
CA MET A 1 15.23 -0.06 -19.01
C MET A 1 15.63 0.67 -17.74
N ASP A 2 16.76 1.37 -17.71
CA ASP A 2 17.18 2.13 -16.52
C ASP A 2 16.16 3.19 -16.07
N HIS A 3 15.44 3.83 -17.02
CA HIS A 3 14.34 4.75 -16.72
C HIS A 3 13.12 4.09 -16.04
N VAL A 4 12.94 2.77 -16.19
CA VAL A 4 11.86 2.01 -15.54
C VAL A 4 12.27 1.63 -14.11
N GLY A 5 13.57 1.69 -13.77
CA GLY A 5 14.08 1.34 -12.45
C GLY A 5 13.95 -0.14 -12.09
N ASP A 6 13.71 -1.02 -13.07
CA ASP A 6 13.43 -2.44 -12.86
C ASP A 6 14.56 -3.33 -13.40
N TRP A 7 15.49 -3.66 -12.51
CA TRP A 7 16.62 -4.53 -12.82
C TRP A 7 16.17 -5.94 -13.24
N GLU A 8 15.15 -6.49 -12.57
CA GLU A 8 14.64 -7.83 -12.85
C GLU A 8 14.06 -7.90 -14.26
N LEU A 9 13.24 -6.91 -14.62
CA LEU A 9 12.65 -6.84 -15.95
C LEU A 9 13.72 -6.68 -17.02
N ALA A 10 14.72 -5.82 -16.80
CA ALA A 10 15.84 -5.63 -17.72
C ALA A 10 16.60 -6.94 -18.00
N LYS A 11 16.88 -7.71 -16.95
CA LYS A 11 17.53 -9.02 -17.05
C LYS A 11 16.65 -10.05 -17.73
N ALA A 12 15.35 -10.08 -17.41
CA ALA A 12 14.40 -11.00 -18.01
C ALA A 12 14.31 -10.84 -19.54
N VAL A 13 14.30 -9.61 -20.04
CA VAL A 13 14.25 -9.34 -21.50
C VAL A 13 15.62 -9.27 -22.17
N GLY A 14 16.71 -9.52 -21.44
CA GLY A 14 18.07 -9.53 -21.99
C GLY A 14 18.62 -8.16 -22.40
N VAL A 15 18.12 -7.07 -21.82
CA VAL A 15 18.56 -5.71 -22.15
C VAL A 15 19.67 -5.26 -21.17
N PRO A 16 20.77 -4.67 -21.66
CA PRO A 16 21.80 -4.09 -20.80
C PRO A 16 21.20 -3.03 -19.85
N THR A 17 21.69 -3.00 -18.60
CA THR A 17 21.22 -2.07 -17.57
C THR A 17 22.37 -1.65 -16.67
N SER A 18 22.40 -0.38 -16.29
CA SER A 18 23.33 0.14 -15.28
C SER A 18 22.78 0.04 -13.85
N LEU A 19 21.57 -0.51 -13.67
CA LEU A 19 20.95 -0.64 -12.36
C LEU A 19 21.74 -1.62 -11.47
N PRO A 20 21.94 -1.31 -10.17
CA PRO A 20 22.54 -2.25 -9.24
C PRO A 20 21.62 -3.45 -9.02
N GLN A 21 22.22 -4.61 -8.76
CA GLN A 21 21.45 -5.80 -8.39
C GLN A 21 20.66 -5.52 -7.10
N PRO A 22 19.35 -5.81 -7.06
CA PRO A 22 18.55 -5.57 -5.86
C PRO A 22 19.01 -6.43 -4.68
N ILE A 23 18.94 -5.89 -3.46
CA ILE A 23 19.33 -6.57 -2.21
C ILE A 23 18.70 -7.97 -2.05
N PRO A 24 17.41 -8.21 -2.40
CA PRO A 24 16.82 -9.56 -2.32
C PRO A 24 17.56 -10.64 -3.12
N TRP A 25 18.33 -10.25 -4.15
CA TRP A 25 19.12 -11.16 -4.97
C TRP A 25 20.51 -11.46 -4.40
N ALA A 26 20.91 -10.88 -3.28
CA ALA A 26 22.24 -11.09 -2.68
C ALA A 26 22.52 -12.56 -2.32
N ARG A 27 21.47 -13.38 -2.16
CA ARG A 27 21.57 -14.83 -1.88
C ARG A 27 21.03 -15.70 -3.03
N ALA A 28 20.80 -15.11 -4.20
CA ALA A 28 20.31 -15.82 -5.37
C ALA A 28 21.38 -16.80 -5.89
N ASN A 29 20.96 -17.98 -6.34
CA ASN A 29 21.83 -18.99 -6.93
C ASN A 29 21.63 -19.11 -8.46
N ALA A 30 22.34 -20.05 -9.08
CA ALA A 30 22.28 -20.27 -10.52
C ALA A 30 20.86 -20.56 -11.03
N THR A 31 20.05 -21.28 -10.26
CA THR A 31 18.65 -21.58 -10.60
C THR A 31 17.78 -20.33 -10.54
N ASP A 32 17.99 -19.44 -9.56
CA ASP A 32 17.26 -18.17 -9.50
C ASP A 32 17.51 -17.32 -10.75
N HIS A 33 18.78 -17.20 -11.16
CA HIS A 33 19.16 -16.50 -12.37
C HIS A 33 18.67 -17.18 -13.65
N ALA A 34 18.56 -18.52 -13.66
CA ALA A 34 17.96 -19.23 -14.79
C ALA A 34 16.46 -18.95 -14.87
N ILE A 35 15.73 -18.99 -13.74
CA ILE A 35 14.28 -18.70 -13.69
C ILE A 35 13.98 -17.26 -14.12
N LEU A 36 14.83 -16.31 -13.78
CA LEU A 36 14.74 -14.90 -14.21
C LEU A 36 14.55 -14.76 -15.74
N THR A 37 15.22 -15.62 -16.51
CA THR A 37 15.14 -15.61 -17.98
C THR A 37 13.84 -16.18 -18.55
N GLY A 38 13.07 -16.93 -17.76
CA GLY A 38 11.90 -17.68 -18.24
C GLY A 38 12.23 -18.83 -19.21
N TYR A 39 13.51 -19.08 -19.50
CA TYR A 39 13.96 -20.02 -20.53
C TYR A 39 14.26 -21.41 -19.95
N ILE A 40 13.36 -22.35 -20.21
CA ILE A 40 13.39 -23.72 -19.65
C ILE A 40 14.74 -24.45 -19.80
N PRO A 41 15.45 -24.39 -20.95
CA PRO A 41 16.74 -25.06 -21.08
C PRO A 41 17.82 -24.59 -20.09
N LEU A 42 17.84 -23.30 -19.72
CA LEU A 42 18.76 -22.82 -18.69
C LEU A 42 18.34 -23.30 -17.30
N ILE A 43 17.04 -23.34 -17.02
CA ILE A 43 16.50 -23.84 -15.75
C ILE A 43 16.83 -25.34 -15.59
N ARG A 44 16.73 -26.12 -16.67
CA ARG A 44 17.17 -27.52 -16.70
C ARG A 44 18.66 -27.67 -16.39
N ALA A 45 19.50 -26.86 -17.04
CA ALA A 45 20.95 -26.90 -16.85
C ALA A 45 21.39 -26.50 -15.43
N ALA A 46 20.62 -25.62 -14.76
CA ALA A 46 20.89 -25.19 -13.40
C ALA A 46 20.58 -26.25 -12.32
N ASP A 47 19.84 -27.31 -12.68
CA ASP A 47 19.41 -28.38 -11.78
C ASP A 47 18.68 -27.88 -10.52
N PRO A 48 17.38 -27.54 -10.62
CA PRO A 48 16.59 -26.99 -9.51
C PRO A 48 16.45 -27.91 -8.30
N ALA A 49 16.69 -29.22 -8.47
CA ALA A 49 16.63 -30.18 -7.37
C ALA A 49 17.86 -30.05 -6.46
N THR A 50 19.03 -29.86 -7.06
CA THR A 50 20.30 -29.66 -6.34
C THR A 50 20.46 -28.21 -5.88
N HIS A 51 20.23 -27.25 -6.76
CA HIS A 51 20.32 -25.81 -6.46
C HIS A 51 18.93 -25.23 -6.28
N LYS A 52 18.35 -25.43 -5.09
CA LYS A 52 16.96 -25.06 -4.83
C LYS A 52 16.74 -23.55 -5.03
N PRO A 53 15.78 -23.13 -5.86
CA PRO A 53 15.44 -21.72 -6.03
C PRO A 53 14.96 -21.11 -4.72
N THR A 54 15.21 -19.82 -4.57
CA THR A 54 14.82 -19.03 -3.40
C THR A 54 13.47 -18.35 -3.63
N LYS A 55 12.95 -17.65 -2.60
CA LYS A 55 11.68 -16.92 -2.68
C LYS A 55 11.71 -15.84 -3.80
N VAL A 56 12.87 -15.30 -4.15
CA VAL A 56 12.98 -14.22 -5.15
C VAL A 56 12.54 -14.69 -6.53
N SER A 57 12.99 -15.87 -6.97
CA SER A 57 12.63 -16.42 -8.27
C SER A 57 11.21 -16.98 -8.30
N ALA A 58 10.68 -17.44 -7.15
CA ALA A 58 9.28 -17.82 -7.01
C ALA A 58 8.34 -16.63 -7.26
N VAL A 59 8.60 -15.50 -6.58
CA VAL A 59 7.84 -14.27 -6.79
C VAL A 59 7.98 -13.79 -8.23
N LEU A 60 9.19 -13.82 -8.79
CA LEU A 60 9.46 -13.36 -10.13
C LEU A 60 8.74 -14.18 -11.22
N ALA A 61 8.79 -15.51 -11.13
CA ALA A 61 8.14 -16.39 -12.10
C ALA A 61 6.64 -16.09 -12.19
N VAL A 62 6.00 -15.81 -11.04
CA VAL A 62 4.60 -15.39 -10.98
C VAL A 62 4.44 -13.96 -11.50
N ARG A 63 5.25 -13.01 -11.04
CA ARG A 63 5.23 -11.59 -11.44
C ARG A 63 5.36 -11.41 -12.96
N PHE A 64 6.18 -12.20 -13.63
CA PHE A 64 6.34 -12.17 -15.10
C PHE A 64 5.42 -13.15 -15.83
N SER A 65 4.52 -13.81 -15.11
CA SER A 65 3.52 -14.73 -15.67
C SER A 65 4.14 -15.86 -16.50
N TYR A 66 5.28 -16.39 -16.05
CA TYR A 66 5.98 -17.51 -16.69
C TYR A 66 5.26 -18.84 -16.42
N VAL A 67 4.04 -18.98 -16.96
CA VAL A 67 3.22 -20.19 -16.85
C VAL A 67 3.98 -21.43 -17.33
N ASN A 68 4.82 -21.30 -18.35
CA ASN A 68 5.71 -22.36 -18.84
C ASN A 68 6.72 -22.84 -17.77
N VAL A 69 7.28 -21.91 -16.98
CA VAL A 69 8.20 -22.25 -15.88
C VAL A 69 7.45 -22.89 -14.73
N LEU A 70 6.28 -22.34 -14.37
CA LEU A 70 5.41 -22.91 -13.33
C LEU A 70 5.02 -24.35 -13.68
N GLU A 71 4.56 -24.58 -14.92
CA GLU A 71 4.21 -25.89 -15.46
C GLU A 71 5.41 -26.85 -15.43
N TYR A 72 6.57 -26.41 -15.91
CA TYR A 72 7.79 -27.23 -15.91
C TYR A 72 8.19 -27.65 -14.49
N LEU A 73 8.19 -26.72 -13.53
CA LEU A 73 8.54 -27.02 -12.14
C LEU A 73 7.48 -27.91 -11.48
N PHE A 74 6.18 -27.68 -11.72
CA PHE A 74 5.11 -28.50 -11.17
C PHE A 74 5.15 -29.96 -11.68
N THR A 75 5.43 -30.13 -12.98
CA THR A 75 5.43 -31.43 -13.65
C THR A 75 6.72 -32.21 -13.43
N HIS A 76 7.89 -31.56 -13.44
CA HIS A 76 9.19 -32.25 -13.35
C HIS A 76 9.91 -32.10 -12.00
N HIS A 77 9.60 -31.06 -11.23
CA HIS A 77 10.29 -30.73 -9.97
C HIS A 77 9.28 -30.45 -8.85
N ARG A 78 8.24 -31.29 -8.74
CA ARG A 78 7.08 -31.06 -7.85
C ARG A 78 7.45 -30.71 -6.40
N PRO A 79 8.40 -31.37 -5.71
CA PRO A 79 8.77 -30.99 -4.35
C PRO A 79 9.38 -29.59 -4.25
N VAL A 80 10.13 -29.17 -5.29
CA VAL A 80 10.69 -27.82 -5.37
C VAL A 80 9.57 -26.80 -5.56
N PHE A 81 8.65 -27.06 -6.51
CA PHE A 81 7.48 -26.21 -6.75
C PHE A 81 6.65 -26.02 -5.47
N LEU A 82 6.27 -27.10 -4.79
CA LEU A 82 5.48 -27.03 -3.56
C LEU A 82 6.23 -26.31 -2.44
N SER A 83 7.57 -26.41 -2.39
CA SER A 83 8.38 -25.66 -1.44
C SER A 83 8.45 -24.17 -1.73
N MET A 84 8.44 -23.78 -3.01
CA MET A 84 8.47 -22.37 -3.42
C MET A 84 7.17 -21.65 -3.09
N TYR A 85 6.02 -22.32 -3.27
CA TYR A 85 4.69 -21.72 -3.17
C TYR A 85 3.92 -22.12 -1.91
N LYS A 86 4.64 -22.41 -0.82
CA LYS A 86 4.02 -22.63 0.50
C LYS A 86 3.24 -21.40 0.95
N GLY A 87 2.15 -21.62 1.67
CA GLY A 87 1.32 -20.55 2.24
C GLY A 87 0.67 -19.68 1.17
N ASP A 88 0.17 -20.31 0.11
CA ASP A 88 -0.63 -19.67 -0.96
C ASP A 88 0.08 -18.51 -1.69
N LEU A 89 1.42 -18.46 -1.61
CA LEU A 89 2.26 -17.41 -2.19
C LEU A 89 1.98 -17.20 -3.69
N LEU A 90 1.70 -18.28 -4.43
CA LEU A 90 1.42 -18.20 -5.86
C LEU A 90 0.17 -17.36 -6.15
N LEU A 91 -0.92 -17.59 -5.42
CA LEU A 91 -2.20 -16.91 -5.61
C LEU A 91 -2.13 -15.46 -5.15
N ILE A 92 -1.52 -15.22 -3.99
CA ILE A 92 -1.29 -13.87 -3.47
C ILE A 92 -0.45 -13.05 -4.46
N THR A 93 0.68 -13.59 -4.91
CA THR A 93 1.59 -12.90 -5.84
C THR A 93 0.95 -12.67 -7.20
N ALA A 94 0.20 -13.66 -7.72
CA ALA A 94 -0.48 -13.52 -9.01
C ALA A 94 -1.55 -12.43 -8.94
N SER A 95 -2.30 -12.38 -7.84
CA SER A 95 -3.34 -11.38 -7.62
C SER A 95 -2.77 -9.97 -7.50
N LEU A 96 -1.67 -9.81 -6.75
CA LEU A 96 -0.92 -8.56 -6.57
C LEU A 96 -0.44 -7.95 -7.90
N HIS A 97 -0.15 -8.79 -8.90
CA HIS A 97 0.42 -8.38 -10.18
C HIS A 97 -0.53 -8.53 -11.38
N GLY A 98 -1.82 -8.83 -11.14
CA GLY A 98 -2.80 -8.93 -12.24
C GLY A 98 -2.63 -10.15 -13.14
N ARG A 99 -2.03 -11.24 -12.63
CA ARG A 99 -1.61 -12.39 -13.44
C ARG A 99 -2.70 -13.47 -13.50
N THR A 100 -3.81 -13.13 -14.14
CA THR A 100 -4.97 -14.03 -14.29
C THR A 100 -4.64 -15.32 -15.05
N ALA A 101 -3.63 -15.31 -15.94
CA ALA A 101 -3.13 -16.52 -16.58
C ALA A 101 -2.52 -17.51 -15.57
N VAL A 102 -1.80 -17.02 -14.56
CA VAL A 102 -1.25 -17.85 -13.47
C VAL A 102 -2.36 -18.35 -12.55
N LEU A 103 -3.33 -17.49 -12.20
CA LEU A 103 -4.49 -17.89 -11.40
C LEU A 103 -5.31 -18.99 -12.12
N SER A 104 -5.56 -18.83 -13.41
CA SER A 104 -6.29 -19.80 -14.23
C SER A 104 -5.52 -21.10 -14.41
N TRP A 105 -4.20 -21.03 -14.62
CA TRP A 105 -3.33 -22.20 -14.64
C TRP A 105 -3.38 -22.97 -13.32
N TRP A 106 -3.33 -22.27 -12.19
CA TRP A 106 -3.44 -22.90 -10.88
C TRP A 106 -4.80 -23.57 -10.70
N LYS A 107 -5.90 -22.90 -11.07
CA LYS A 107 -7.25 -23.44 -10.93
C LYS A 107 -7.45 -24.70 -11.77
N HIS A 108 -6.95 -24.72 -12.99
CA HIS A 108 -6.95 -25.91 -13.84
C HIS A 108 -6.20 -27.08 -13.18
N ASN A 109 -5.02 -26.83 -12.61
CA ASN A 109 -4.24 -27.86 -11.94
C ASN A 109 -4.85 -28.30 -10.60
N HIS A 110 -5.52 -27.41 -9.87
CA HIS A 110 -6.33 -27.76 -8.70
C HIS A 110 -7.46 -28.70 -9.08
N ASP A 111 -8.19 -28.40 -10.16
CA ASP A 111 -9.31 -29.23 -10.62
C ASP A 111 -8.87 -30.64 -11.04
N LEU A 112 -7.64 -30.77 -11.57
CA LEU A 112 -7.05 -32.08 -11.91
C LEU A 112 -6.42 -32.78 -10.69
N HIS A 113 -5.87 -32.03 -9.73
CA HIS A 113 -5.05 -32.54 -8.64
C HIS A 113 -5.35 -31.83 -7.29
N PRO A 114 -6.58 -31.97 -6.74
CA PRO A 114 -7.01 -31.19 -5.58
C PRO A 114 -6.22 -31.51 -4.31
N ASP A 115 -5.71 -32.73 -4.17
CA ASP A 115 -4.89 -33.14 -3.02
C ASP A 115 -3.48 -32.53 -3.02
N VAL A 116 -2.99 -32.16 -4.21
CA VAL A 116 -1.63 -31.61 -4.39
C VAL A 116 -1.65 -30.09 -4.28
N LEU A 117 -2.67 -29.47 -4.87
CA LEU A 117 -2.92 -28.04 -4.82
C LEU A 117 -4.27 -27.82 -4.15
N PRO A 118 -4.37 -27.81 -2.82
CA PRO A 118 -5.65 -27.58 -2.14
C PRO A 118 -6.14 -26.15 -2.38
N LEU A 119 -7.43 -25.90 -2.10
CA LEU A 119 -7.98 -24.56 -2.09
C LEU A 119 -7.22 -23.66 -1.11
N PRO A 120 -7.06 -22.36 -1.42
CA PRO A 120 -6.40 -21.41 -0.53
C PRO A 120 -7.18 -21.24 0.77
N LYS A 121 -6.46 -20.84 1.81
CA LYS A 121 -7.11 -20.49 3.09
C LYS A 121 -7.90 -19.18 2.93
N PRO A 122 -9.00 -18.98 3.69
CA PRO A 122 -9.77 -17.74 3.68
C PRO A 122 -8.90 -16.49 3.89
N GLU A 123 -7.91 -16.56 4.80
CA GLU A 123 -7.02 -15.44 5.08
C GLU A 123 -6.11 -15.11 3.89
N SER A 124 -5.69 -16.13 3.12
CA SER A 124 -4.88 -15.94 1.92
C SER A 124 -5.70 -15.43 0.74
N VAL A 125 -6.99 -15.77 0.67
CA VAL A 125 -7.93 -15.16 -0.29
C VAL A 125 -8.11 -13.66 0.03
N ALA A 126 -8.30 -13.33 1.30
CA ALA A 126 -8.37 -11.93 1.75
C ALA A 126 -7.08 -11.16 1.42
N GLU A 127 -5.90 -11.72 1.71
CA GLU A 127 -4.62 -11.11 1.37
C GLU A 127 -4.47 -10.89 -0.16
N ALA A 128 -4.92 -11.84 -0.97
CA ALA A 128 -4.89 -11.74 -2.42
C ALA A 128 -5.80 -10.63 -2.97
N ILE A 129 -7.03 -10.51 -2.46
CA ILE A 129 -8.02 -9.50 -2.89
C ILE A 129 -7.66 -8.11 -2.36
N ASP A 130 -7.24 -8.01 -1.10
CA ASP A 130 -6.77 -6.75 -0.50
C ASP A 130 -5.51 -6.25 -1.24
N GLY A 131 -4.58 -7.17 -1.55
CA GLY A 131 -3.37 -6.89 -2.33
C GLY A 131 -3.66 -6.49 -3.78
N ALA A 132 -4.63 -7.12 -4.44
CA ALA A 132 -5.09 -6.74 -5.77
C ALA A 132 -5.71 -5.32 -5.75
N SER A 133 -6.53 -5.02 -4.74
CA SER A 133 -7.16 -3.71 -4.57
C SER A 133 -6.11 -2.60 -4.37
N ARG A 134 -5.11 -2.86 -3.53
CA ARG A 134 -3.98 -1.95 -3.31
C ARG A 134 -3.17 -1.61 -4.57
N ASN A 135 -3.06 -2.55 -5.51
CA ASN A 135 -2.21 -2.42 -6.69
C ASN A 135 -2.99 -2.15 -7.98
N GLY A 136 -4.28 -1.83 -7.91
CA GLY A 136 -5.07 -1.50 -9.09
C GLY A 136 -5.44 -2.69 -9.98
N GLN A 137 -5.39 -3.92 -9.45
CA GLN A 137 -5.49 -5.14 -10.26
C GLN A 137 -6.94 -5.61 -10.41
N ILE A 138 -7.76 -4.84 -11.12
CA ILE A 138 -9.18 -5.16 -11.40
C ILE A 138 -9.33 -6.55 -12.03
N ALA A 139 -8.44 -6.92 -12.96
CA ALA A 139 -8.48 -8.24 -13.60
C ALA A 139 -8.36 -9.40 -12.60
N SER A 140 -7.58 -9.23 -11.52
CA SER A 140 -7.51 -10.23 -10.44
C SER A 140 -8.81 -10.28 -9.65
N LEU A 141 -9.40 -9.11 -9.35
CA LEU A 141 -10.66 -9.01 -8.60
C LEU A 141 -11.81 -9.69 -9.36
N ASP A 142 -11.93 -9.42 -10.67
CA ASP A 142 -12.89 -10.09 -11.55
C ASP A 142 -12.65 -11.60 -11.57
N TRP A 143 -11.40 -12.04 -11.69
CA TRP A 143 -11.06 -13.47 -11.67
C TRP A 143 -11.51 -14.15 -10.38
N TRP A 144 -11.26 -13.53 -9.22
CA TRP A 144 -11.68 -14.09 -7.93
C TRP A 144 -13.21 -14.19 -7.81
N LEU A 145 -13.95 -13.16 -8.24
CA LEU A 145 -15.42 -13.20 -8.24
C LEU A 145 -15.99 -14.33 -9.11
N ASP A 146 -15.39 -14.58 -10.27
CA ASP A 146 -15.87 -15.60 -11.20
C ASP A 146 -15.26 -17.00 -10.95
N SER A 147 -14.29 -17.12 -10.04
CA SER A 147 -13.56 -18.38 -9.77
C SER A 147 -14.39 -19.47 -9.09
N GLY A 148 -15.49 -19.10 -8.44
CA GLY A 148 -16.29 -19.98 -7.58
C GLY A 148 -15.67 -20.26 -6.20
N ILE A 149 -14.53 -19.64 -5.87
CA ILE A 149 -13.92 -19.68 -4.54
C ILE A 149 -14.60 -18.61 -3.65
N PRO A 150 -14.88 -18.87 -2.37
CA PRO A 150 -15.44 -17.87 -1.47
C PRO A 150 -14.65 -16.56 -1.49
N PHE A 151 -15.35 -15.45 -1.76
CA PHE A 151 -14.75 -14.15 -1.96
C PHE A 151 -14.55 -13.44 -0.62
N GLU A 152 -13.38 -13.66 -0.01
CA GLU A 152 -13.00 -13.10 1.29
C GLU A 152 -12.11 -11.87 1.14
N TYR A 153 -12.32 -10.84 1.95
CA TYR A 153 -11.57 -9.58 1.93
C TYR A 153 -11.76 -8.81 3.22
N THR A 154 -10.93 -7.79 3.49
CA THR A 154 -11.04 -6.97 4.69
C THR A 154 -11.28 -5.50 4.37
N GLU A 155 -11.33 -4.65 5.40
CA GLU A 155 -11.32 -3.20 5.23
C GLU A 155 -10.07 -2.72 4.47
N ALA A 156 -8.97 -3.50 4.56
CA ALA A 156 -7.71 -3.19 3.89
C ALA A 156 -7.84 -3.07 2.36
N ALA A 157 -8.84 -3.72 1.74
CA ALA A 157 -9.10 -3.57 0.30
C ALA A 157 -9.38 -2.11 -0.09
N LEU A 158 -10.35 -1.48 0.58
CA LEU A 158 -10.77 -0.10 0.29
C LEU A 158 -9.80 0.92 0.89
N GLU A 159 -9.29 0.66 2.09
CA GLU A 159 -8.28 1.49 2.75
C GLU A 159 -7.00 1.59 1.91
N SER A 160 -6.47 0.46 1.43
CA SER A 160 -5.24 0.43 0.64
C SER A 160 -5.45 0.96 -0.78
N ALA A 161 -6.62 0.72 -1.38
CA ALA A 161 -6.98 1.34 -2.66
C ALA A 161 -6.99 2.88 -2.52
N SER A 162 -7.54 3.39 -1.42
CA SER A 162 -7.55 4.83 -1.12
C SER A 162 -6.14 5.39 -0.86
N ALA A 163 -5.31 4.67 -0.11
CA ALA A 163 -3.91 5.03 0.17
C ALA A 163 -3.00 4.99 -1.08
N LYS A 164 -3.41 4.30 -2.15
CA LYS A 164 -2.61 4.08 -3.37
C LYS A 164 -3.19 4.74 -4.61
N ASN A 165 -4.16 5.63 -4.43
CA ASN A 165 -4.84 6.33 -5.51
C ASN A 165 -5.43 5.40 -6.58
N GLN A 166 -6.13 4.35 -6.14
CA GLN A 166 -6.74 3.36 -7.04
C GLN A 166 -8.22 3.68 -7.27
N ILE A 167 -8.52 4.85 -7.84
CA ILE A 167 -9.90 5.28 -8.10
C ILE A 167 -10.67 4.25 -8.94
N ALA A 168 -10.05 3.68 -9.97
CA ALA A 168 -10.68 2.64 -10.80
C ALA A 168 -11.08 1.39 -10.00
N VAL A 169 -10.32 1.04 -8.95
CA VAL A 169 -10.67 -0.06 -8.04
C VAL A 169 -11.82 0.34 -7.12
N LEU A 170 -11.85 1.59 -6.64
CA LEU A 170 -12.97 2.10 -5.83
C LEU A 170 -14.27 2.13 -6.64
N ASP A 171 -14.21 2.56 -7.90
CA ASP A 171 -15.32 2.46 -8.85
C ASP A 171 -15.77 1.01 -9.04
N TRP A 172 -14.82 0.09 -9.21
CA TRP A 172 -15.13 -1.34 -9.33
C TRP A 172 -15.87 -1.86 -8.09
N TRP A 173 -15.38 -1.56 -6.87
CA TRP A 173 -16.05 -1.99 -5.64
C TRP A 173 -17.47 -1.42 -5.52
N LYS A 174 -17.63 -0.13 -5.83
CA LYS A 174 -18.95 0.53 -5.84
C LYS A 174 -19.88 -0.12 -6.87
N GLU A 175 -19.41 -0.36 -8.09
CA GLU A 175 -20.17 -1.03 -9.14
C GLU A 175 -20.62 -2.44 -8.72
N LYS A 176 -19.69 -3.25 -8.19
CA LYS A 176 -20.01 -4.62 -7.76
C LYS A 176 -20.90 -4.67 -6.52
N SER A 177 -20.85 -3.66 -5.67
CA SER A 177 -21.76 -3.51 -4.54
C SER A 177 -23.19 -3.19 -4.97
N LEU A 178 -23.36 -2.31 -5.96
CA LEU A 178 -24.67 -1.93 -6.50
C LEU A 178 -25.23 -2.95 -7.51
N SER A 179 -24.38 -3.84 -8.02
CA SER A 179 -24.76 -4.85 -9.00
C SER A 179 -25.74 -5.86 -8.40
N PRO A 180 -26.93 -6.08 -9.01
CA PRO A 180 -27.87 -7.11 -8.56
C PRO A 180 -27.31 -8.53 -8.57
N ARG A 181 -26.29 -8.78 -9.41
CA ARG A 181 -25.64 -10.09 -9.54
C ARG A 181 -24.75 -10.41 -8.33
N TYR A 182 -24.02 -9.42 -7.83
CA TYR A 182 -22.95 -9.65 -6.84
C TYR A 182 -23.31 -9.13 -5.45
N GLN A 183 -23.85 -7.91 -5.36
CA GLN A 183 -24.26 -7.28 -4.10
C GLN A 183 -23.16 -7.32 -3.02
N LEU A 184 -21.91 -7.02 -3.41
CA LEU A 184 -20.77 -7.11 -2.50
C LEU A 184 -20.90 -6.10 -1.34
N PRO A 185 -20.74 -6.53 -0.07
CA PRO A 185 -20.76 -5.61 1.06
C PRO A 185 -19.50 -4.74 1.09
N LEU A 186 -19.65 -3.41 1.15
CA LEU A 186 -18.52 -2.50 1.24
C LEU A 186 -18.00 -2.44 2.69
N LYS A 187 -16.77 -2.91 2.91
CA LYS A 187 -16.05 -2.81 4.18
C LYS A 187 -15.25 -1.50 4.21
N ILE A 188 -15.95 -0.37 4.38
CA ILE A 188 -15.39 0.98 4.11
C ILE A 188 -14.14 1.30 4.94
N GLY A 189 -13.99 0.83 6.19
CA GLY A 189 -12.78 1.12 6.98
C GLY A 189 -12.46 2.62 7.13
N ARG A 190 -11.19 2.97 7.36
CA ARG A 190 -10.67 4.35 7.52
C ARG A 190 -10.19 4.99 6.22
N VAL A 191 -11.01 4.91 5.16
CA VAL A 191 -10.61 5.32 3.80
C VAL A 191 -10.13 6.77 3.67
N MET A 192 -10.75 7.72 4.35
CA MET A 192 -10.32 9.13 4.25
C MET A 192 -9.04 9.38 5.03
N ASP A 193 -8.83 8.70 6.16
CA ASP A 193 -7.58 8.81 6.94
C ASP A 193 -6.40 8.35 6.08
N MET A 194 -6.59 7.23 5.38
CA MET A 194 -5.59 6.65 4.48
C MET A 194 -5.29 7.57 3.28
N ALA A 195 -6.33 8.10 2.63
CA ALA A 195 -6.16 9.04 1.51
C ALA A 195 -5.50 10.36 1.96
N SER A 196 -5.88 10.87 3.14
CA SER A 196 -5.31 12.10 3.72
C SER A 196 -3.83 11.93 4.06
N THR A 197 -3.48 10.79 4.66
CA THR A 197 -2.08 10.44 4.97
C THR A 197 -1.23 10.35 3.70
N ALA A 198 -1.76 9.74 2.64
CA ALA A 198 -1.07 9.57 1.37
C ALA A 198 -0.96 10.87 0.55
N GLY A 199 -1.88 11.82 0.77
CA GLY A 199 -1.93 13.08 0.02
C GLY A 199 -2.77 13.01 -1.26
N HIS A 200 -3.76 12.13 -1.32
CA HIS A 200 -4.57 11.87 -2.53
C HIS A 200 -5.91 12.63 -2.46
N VAL A 201 -5.89 13.90 -2.87
CA VAL A 201 -7.07 14.78 -2.90
C VAL A 201 -8.16 14.27 -3.85
N ASP A 202 -7.75 13.69 -4.98
CA ASP A 202 -8.64 13.06 -5.95
C ASP A 202 -9.43 11.88 -5.36
N VAL A 203 -8.82 11.07 -4.51
CA VAL A 203 -9.50 10.00 -3.77
C VAL A 203 -10.46 10.57 -2.72
N LEU A 204 -10.07 11.62 -2.00
CA LEU A 204 -10.94 12.28 -1.02
C LEU A 204 -12.19 12.84 -1.70
N GLU A 205 -12.01 13.50 -2.85
CA GLU A 205 -13.11 14.00 -3.67
C GLU A 205 -14.00 12.87 -4.20
N TRP A 206 -13.40 11.76 -4.64
CA TRP A 206 -14.16 10.59 -5.06
C TRP A 206 -15.06 10.08 -3.95
N TRP A 207 -14.52 9.92 -2.72
CA TRP A 207 -15.32 9.47 -1.58
C TRP A 207 -16.44 10.45 -1.22
N ALA A 208 -16.15 11.75 -1.18
CA ALA A 208 -17.13 12.78 -0.87
C ALA A 208 -18.28 12.85 -1.90
N SER A 209 -17.99 12.57 -3.17
CA SER A 209 -18.97 12.56 -4.26
C SER A 209 -19.60 11.19 -4.53
N SER A 210 -19.12 10.13 -3.87
CA SER A 210 -19.50 8.74 -4.18
C SER A 210 -20.93 8.37 -3.78
N GLN A 211 -21.63 9.17 -2.96
CA GLN A 211 -22.89 8.82 -2.29
C GLN A 211 -22.78 7.65 -1.30
N LEU A 212 -21.56 7.20 -1.01
CA LEU A 212 -21.25 6.32 0.11
C LEU A 212 -20.99 7.19 1.34
N GLU A 213 -21.23 6.66 2.53
CA GLU A 213 -20.88 7.34 3.78
C GLU A 213 -19.41 7.07 4.11
N PRO A 214 -18.48 8.03 3.88
CA PRO A 214 -17.08 7.81 4.21
C PRO A 214 -16.90 7.81 5.73
N LYS A 215 -16.03 6.93 6.23
CA LYS A 215 -15.63 6.92 7.64
C LYS A 215 -14.25 7.53 7.79
N TYR A 216 -14.11 8.36 8.82
CA TYR A 216 -12.88 9.07 9.15
C TYR A 216 -12.90 9.58 10.58
N ASP A 217 -11.73 9.88 11.13
CA ASP A 217 -11.60 10.50 12.44
C ASP A 217 -10.47 11.55 12.46
N ARG A 218 -10.07 11.97 13.66
CA ARG A 218 -9.01 12.96 13.88
C ARG A 218 -7.67 12.58 13.22
N GLN A 219 -7.42 11.30 12.97
CA GLN A 219 -6.20 10.80 12.33
C GLN A 219 -6.01 11.34 10.92
N ALA A 220 -7.10 11.66 10.19
CA ALA A 220 -7.01 12.24 8.85
C ALA A 220 -6.22 13.56 8.84
N LEU A 221 -6.60 14.51 9.71
CA LEU A 221 -5.96 15.82 9.79
C LEU A 221 -4.63 15.77 10.55
N TYR A 222 -4.51 14.89 11.55
CA TYR A 222 -3.24 14.64 12.24
C TYR A 222 -2.16 14.15 11.28
N HIS A 223 -2.41 13.08 10.53
CA HIS A 223 -1.42 12.53 9.60
C HIS A 223 -1.15 13.43 8.40
N ALA A 224 -2.17 14.13 7.88
CA ALA A 224 -1.95 15.17 6.88
C ALA A 224 -0.99 16.26 7.39
N SER A 225 -1.13 16.64 8.66
CA SER A 225 -0.26 17.63 9.31
C SER A 225 1.18 17.13 9.49
N CYS A 226 1.37 15.88 9.96
CA CYS A 226 2.70 15.28 10.10
C CYS A 226 3.46 15.17 8.75
N HIS A 227 2.74 14.89 7.67
CA HIS A 227 3.34 14.62 6.36
C HIS A 227 3.37 15.83 5.42
N GLY A 228 3.10 17.04 5.92
CA GLY A 228 3.18 18.28 5.12
C GLY A 228 2.10 18.40 4.04
N LYS A 229 0.94 17.75 4.22
CA LYS A 229 -0.10 17.65 3.18
C LYS A 229 -1.05 18.86 3.20
N VAL A 230 -0.50 20.05 2.94
CA VAL A 230 -1.29 21.31 2.94
C VAL A 230 -2.46 21.26 1.96
N GLU A 231 -2.26 20.69 0.76
CA GLU A 231 -3.33 20.49 -0.25
C GLU A 231 -4.51 19.68 0.30
N VAL A 232 -4.24 18.64 1.12
CA VAL A 232 -5.28 17.83 1.77
C VAL A 232 -6.01 18.64 2.83
N LEU A 233 -5.28 19.38 3.68
CA LEU A 233 -5.90 20.23 4.70
C LEU A 233 -6.80 21.31 4.06
N GLN A 234 -6.34 21.90 2.96
CA GLN A 234 -7.10 22.86 2.18
C GLN A 234 -8.35 22.24 1.55
N TRP A 235 -8.26 21.00 1.03
CA TRP A 235 -9.41 20.27 0.53
C TRP A 235 -10.42 20.01 1.66
N TRP A 236 -9.98 19.55 2.83
CA TRP A 236 -10.87 19.31 3.97
C TRP A 236 -11.65 20.56 4.36
N LEU A 237 -10.98 21.72 4.43
CA LEU A 237 -11.61 23.01 4.73
C LEU A 237 -12.66 23.41 3.68
N GLY A 238 -12.45 23.08 2.41
CA GLY A 238 -13.37 23.37 1.32
C GLY A 238 -14.45 22.31 1.05
N SER A 239 -14.28 21.10 1.59
CA SER A 239 -15.11 19.93 1.25
C SER A 239 -16.55 19.99 1.76
N GLY A 240 -16.80 20.81 2.80
CA GLY A 240 -18.07 20.81 3.52
C GLY A 240 -18.26 19.62 4.48
N LEU A 241 -17.29 18.70 4.57
CA LEU A 241 -17.27 17.65 5.58
C LEU A 241 -16.91 18.22 6.96
N GLN A 242 -17.30 17.52 8.03
CA GLN A 242 -16.91 17.90 9.37
C GLN A 242 -15.40 17.72 9.55
N MET A 243 -14.70 18.77 9.95
CA MET A 243 -13.29 18.67 10.32
C MET A 243 -13.16 18.22 11.77
N ILE A 244 -12.50 17.09 12.00
CA ILE A 244 -12.22 16.54 13.34
C ILE A 244 -10.72 16.70 13.59
N PHE A 245 -10.34 17.53 14.55
CA PHE A 245 -8.93 17.77 14.90
C PHE A 245 -8.79 18.12 16.39
N ASP A 246 -7.56 18.01 16.87
CA ASP A 246 -7.13 18.41 18.21
C ASP A 246 -5.72 19.01 18.13
N GLN A 247 -5.16 19.36 19.29
CA GLN A 247 -3.81 19.92 19.42
C GLN A 247 -2.71 19.00 18.85
N GLU A 248 -2.97 17.69 18.66
CA GLU A 248 -1.97 16.78 18.11
C GLU A 248 -1.61 17.12 16.66
N ALA A 249 -2.50 17.79 15.91
CA ALA A 249 -2.16 18.25 14.56
C ALA A 249 -0.99 19.25 14.57
N LEU A 250 -0.92 20.14 15.56
CA LEU A 250 0.17 21.12 15.71
C LEU A 250 1.44 20.48 16.25
N THR A 251 1.32 19.58 17.23
CA THR A 251 2.50 18.84 17.75
C THR A 251 3.07 17.93 16.67
N GLY A 252 2.22 17.26 15.88
CA GLY A 252 2.62 16.46 14.73
C GLY A 252 3.36 17.27 13.66
N ALA A 253 2.80 18.42 13.25
CA ALA A 253 3.46 19.33 12.33
C ALA A 253 4.82 19.81 12.87
N SER A 254 4.91 20.11 14.16
CA SER A 254 6.14 20.57 14.81
C SER A 254 7.21 19.47 14.86
N ARG A 255 6.84 18.26 15.32
CA ARG A 255 7.73 17.08 15.41
C ARG A 255 8.28 16.67 14.06
N HIS A 256 7.51 16.83 12.99
CA HIS A 256 7.92 16.49 11.63
C HIS A 256 8.49 17.67 10.83
N ASN A 257 8.79 18.79 11.49
CA ASN A 257 9.37 19.99 10.89
C ASN A 257 8.57 20.49 9.67
N ARG A 258 7.27 20.76 9.86
CA ARG A 258 6.30 21.18 8.82
C ARG A 258 5.83 22.63 9.03
N PRO A 259 6.71 23.64 8.87
CA PRO A 259 6.31 25.05 9.01
C PRO A 259 5.19 25.47 8.05
N GLU A 260 5.11 24.87 6.86
CA GLU A 260 4.06 25.12 5.87
C GLU A 260 2.66 24.71 6.38
N VAL A 261 2.58 23.66 7.18
CA VAL A 261 1.34 23.20 7.81
C VAL A 261 0.96 24.10 8.97
N LEU A 262 1.94 24.51 9.80
CA LEU A 262 1.71 25.45 10.90
C LEU A 262 1.18 26.79 10.36
N GLU A 263 1.77 27.29 9.28
CA GLU A 263 1.32 28.48 8.57
C GLU A 263 -0.10 28.32 8.02
N TRP A 264 -0.44 27.13 7.50
CA TRP A 264 -1.80 26.84 7.04
C TRP A 264 -2.81 26.85 8.18
N TRP A 265 -2.52 26.18 9.31
CA TRP A 265 -3.39 26.17 10.48
C TRP A 265 -3.63 27.58 11.02
N ASP A 266 -2.59 28.40 11.05
CA ASP A 266 -2.66 29.81 11.45
C ASP A 266 -3.58 30.65 10.56
N LYS A 267 -3.51 30.43 9.24
CA LYS A 267 -4.32 31.16 8.25
C LYS A 267 -5.72 30.60 8.06
N SER A 268 -5.98 29.37 8.51
CA SER A 268 -7.24 28.66 8.28
C SER A 268 -8.43 29.30 8.99
N GLY A 269 -8.20 30.07 10.06
CA GLY A 269 -9.26 30.57 10.95
C GLY A 269 -9.92 29.50 11.81
N LEU A 270 -9.41 28.27 11.80
CA LEU A 270 -9.91 27.18 12.65
C LEU A 270 -9.48 27.41 14.11
N PRO A 271 -10.34 27.13 15.10
CA PRO A 271 -10.06 27.39 16.51
C PRO A 271 -9.17 26.29 17.12
N ILE A 272 -8.01 26.02 16.52
CA ILE A 272 -7.08 25.02 17.02
C ILE A 272 -6.30 25.55 18.22
N GLN A 273 -6.11 24.67 19.22
CA GLN A 273 -5.46 25.01 20.48
C GLN A 273 -4.11 24.29 20.60
N TYR A 274 -3.21 24.86 21.40
CA TYR A 274 -1.95 24.27 21.79
C TYR A 274 -1.57 24.63 23.23
N ARG A 275 -0.63 23.87 23.78
CA ARG A 275 0.12 24.22 25.00
C ARG A 275 1.59 24.34 24.63
N MET A 276 2.28 25.31 25.23
CA MET A 276 3.70 25.54 24.94
C MET A 276 4.55 24.31 25.27
N CYS A 277 4.25 23.61 26.38
CA CYS A 277 4.96 22.38 26.76
C CYS A 277 4.83 21.28 25.69
N ASP A 278 3.65 21.08 25.10
CA ASP A 278 3.43 20.04 24.09
C ASP A 278 4.18 20.36 22.78
N ILE A 279 4.30 21.66 22.45
CA ILE A 279 5.07 22.12 21.29
C ILE A 279 6.57 21.96 21.54
N GLU A 280 7.06 22.33 22.72
CA GLU A 280 8.47 22.17 23.06
C GLU A 280 8.88 20.69 23.06
N GLU A 281 8.09 19.82 23.69
CA GLU A 281 8.31 18.36 23.65
C GLU A 281 8.34 17.85 22.20
N ALA A 282 7.42 18.31 21.35
CA ALA A 282 7.41 17.94 19.94
C ALA A 282 8.67 18.43 19.19
N LEU A 283 9.21 19.60 19.53
CA LEU A 283 10.42 20.16 18.92
C LEU A 283 11.71 19.47 19.43
N GLU A 284 11.73 19.01 20.69
CA GLU A 284 12.82 18.18 21.24
C GLU A 284 12.85 16.79 20.57
N ASP A 285 11.67 16.20 20.37
CA ASP A 285 11.49 14.92 19.67
C ASP A 285 11.54 15.02 18.14
N ALA A 286 11.95 16.17 17.59
CA ALA A 286 11.81 16.45 16.17
C ALA A 286 12.63 15.48 15.30
N ILE A 287 11.95 14.83 14.36
CA ILE A 287 12.56 13.89 13.43
C ILE A 287 13.21 14.67 12.30
N GLY A 288 14.54 14.67 12.23
CA GLY A 288 15.27 15.31 11.14
C GLY A 288 15.57 16.80 11.33
N GLY A 289 15.43 17.34 12.55
CA GLY A 289 16.10 18.58 12.95
C GLY A 289 15.21 19.74 13.40
N GLY A 290 13.88 19.73 13.20
CA GLY A 290 12.91 20.64 13.85
C GLY A 290 13.08 22.17 13.74
N GLU A 291 14.17 22.67 13.15
CA GLU A 291 14.57 24.08 13.23
C GLU A 291 13.61 25.00 12.50
N GLU A 292 13.04 24.57 11.36
CA GLU A 292 12.13 25.42 10.58
C GLU A 292 10.80 25.60 11.33
N ALA A 293 10.28 24.53 11.94
CA ALA A 293 9.13 24.61 12.82
C ALA A 293 9.42 25.47 14.06
N ARG A 294 10.61 25.32 14.67
CA ARG A 294 11.03 26.15 15.81
C ARG A 294 11.13 27.63 15.44
N GLU A 295 11.70 27.95 14.28
CA GLU A 295 11.77 29.32 13.77
C GLU A 295 10.36 29.89 13.51
N TRP A 296 9.46 29.08 12.97
CA TRP A 296 8.06 29.47 12.79
C TRP A 296 7.40 29.84 14.14
N TRP A 297 7.54 29.00 15.16
CA TRP A 297 6.99 29.26 16.49
C TRP A 297 7.60 30.50 17.16
N ARG A 298 8.92 30.72 17.00
CA ARG A 298 9.58 31.96 17.46
C ARG A 298 9.02 33.20 16.77
N ARG A 299 8.80 33.16 15.45
CA ARG A 299 8.18 34.27 14.70
C ARG A 299 6.74 34.54 15.14
N LYS A 300 6.02 33.51 15.60
CA LYS A 300 4.69 33.66 16.21
C LYS A 300 4.71 34.26 17.60
N GLY A 301 5.87 34.40 18.22
CA GLY A 301 6.02 34.97 19.55
C GLY A 301 5.86 33.94 20.67
N VAL A 302 6.00 32.65 20.38
CA VAL A 302 6.14 31.64 21.44
C VAL A 302 7.53 31.77 22.06
N ASP A 303 7.57 32.15 23.33
CA ASP A 303 8.79 32.23 24.13
C ASP A 303 8.97 30.93 24.93
N PHE A 304 9.94 30.12 24.52
CA PHE A 304 10.31 28.87 25.18
C PHE A 304 11.08 29.08 26.51
N ASN A 305 11.36 30.32 26.91
CA ASN A 305 11.93 30.65 28.22
C ASN A 305 10.89 31.17 29.24
N ALA A 306 9.60 31.09 28.91
CA ALA A 306 8.51 31.54 29.79
C ALA A 306 8.41 30.71 31.09
N ASN A 307 7.66 31.21 32.07
CA ASN A 307 7.51 30.59 33.38
C ASN A 307 6.49 29.43 33.40
N ASP A 308 6.64 28.48 34.33
CA ASP A 308 5.91 27.19 34.38
C ASP A 308 4.36 27.29 34.29
N LYS A 309 3.77 28.41 34.76
CA LYS A 309 2.31 28.62 34.69
C LYS A 309 1.81 28.93 33.29
N GLU A 310 2.60 29.62 32.48
CA GLU A 310 2.25 29.93 31.09
C GLU A 310 2.46 28.70 30.18
N TRP A 311 3.41 27.83 30.55
CA TRP A 311 3.74 26.61 29.82
C TRP A 311 2.58 25.62 29.66
N SER A 312 1.78 25.44 30.72
CA SER A 312 0.66 24.47 30.74
C SER A 312 -0.66 25.07 30.26
N LYS A 313 -0.71 26.37 29.97
CA LYS A 313 -1.94 27.07 29.63
C LYS A 313 -2.34 26.74 28.19
N LEU A 314 -3.61 26.38 28.01
CA LEU A 314 -4.20 26.16 26.70
C LEU A 314 -4.41 27.51 25.99
N GLN A 315 -3.89 27.64 24.78
CA GLN A 315 -3.91 28.85 23.96
C GLN A 315 -4.47 28.52 22.57
N TYR A 316 -5.16 29.47 21.95
CA TYR A 316 -5.55 29.34 20.53
C TYR A 316 -4.39 29.79 19.64
N LEU A 317 -4.22 29.12 18.49
CA LEU A 317 -3.23 29.52 17.50
C LEU A 317 -3.59 30.84 16.80
N ASN A 318 -4.90 31.07 16.61
CA ASN A 318 -5.50 32.18 15.86
C ASN A 318 -6.16 33.20 16.78
#